data_AF-A0A6G0XDB0-F1
#
_entry.id   AF-A0A6G0XDB0-F1
#
_cell.length_a   1.000
_cell.length_b   1.000
_cell.length_c   1.000
_cell.angle_alpha   90.00
_cell.angle_beta   90.00
_cell.angle_gamma   90.00
#
_symmetry.space_group_name_H-M   'P 1'
#
loop_
_entity.id
_entity.type
_entity.pdbx_description
1 polymer ?
#
loop_
_entity_poly.entity_id
_entity_poly.type
_entity_poly.pdbx_seq_one_letter_code
_entity_poly.pdbx_strand_id
1 'polypeptide(L)'
;MPVTSQGQVNLISREGLQNCTSESEVCAGFSRLLWYVCECIGGEKYEATVSTADVVGQPDLVVWRSRRTIEEKLALVIECKTPWGFDLDHHALLAEIYNSHYYHHEHWAPHDDKSYECPRGLTIGRKVFHAVRQLYGYMATNNSRYGILTTFTTTFLFKQDYQGKLFISKGLAADKFDPITVLEAIARLLLIDHLPAGKDLSEAKLPTIMNPSAQEMSKPSKSAGKKKRSPRNQREKGTKPATPRHLRKKTTESSGGSASIVSTELDDIPVAIKAVDTCKKPALLDELQQECDAYVALKTLQGVCIPKLVRHAPVVLWEGILDGLVLSFIKGQTLEKMGLDGIATIPLECRQQAVQDLRKIHSLGVLHGDMAERNLIWCEDDRPRIVFVDFGRAVTSCDVEDGRLKYEEYELCGILQIRYRDTI
;
A
#
# COMPACT_ATOMS: atom_id res chain seq x y z
N MET A 1 5.76 -29.87 -28.44
CA MET A 1 4.85 -28.71 -28.26
C MET A 1 3.53 -29.24 -27.76
N PRO A 2 2.99 -28.73 -26.64
CA PRO A 2 1.69 -29.16 -26.13
C PRO A 2 0.58 -28.64 -27.05
N VAL A 3 -0.19 -29.55 -27.65
CA VAL A 3 -1.17 -29.23 -28.70
C VAL A 3 -2.36 -28.43 -28.14
N THR A 4 -2.78 -28.74 -26.91
CA THR A 4 -3.95 -28.13 -26.25
C THR A 4 -3.73 -26.66 -25.88
N SER A 5 -2.62 -26.34 -25.20
CA SER A 5 -2.28 -24.96 -24.84
C SER A 5 -1.81 -24.13 -26.03
N GLN A 6 -1.17 -24.75 -27.03
CA GLN A 6 -0.82 -24.08 -28.29
C GLN A 6 -2.05 -23.57 -29.04
N GLY A 7 -3.15 -24.32 -29.03
CA GLY A 7 -4.44 -23.87 -29.58
C GLY A 7 -4.95 -22.60 -28.89
N GLN A 8 -4.84 -22.54 -27.56
CA GLN A 8 -5.29 -21.38 -26.77
C GLN A 8 -4.43 -20.12 -26.97
N VAL A 9 -3.10 -20.28 -27.08
CA VAL A 9 -2.19 -19.15 -27.38
C VAL A 9 -2.41 -18.63 -28.80
N ASN A 10 -2.66 -19.51 -29.77
CA ASN A 10 -2.98 -19.12 -31.14
C ASN A 10 -4.32 -18.38 -31.26
N LEU A 11 -5.32 -18.73 -30.44
CA LEU A 11 -6.59 -18.00 -30.33
C LEU A 11 -6.36 -16.56 -29.85
N ILE A 12 -5.55 -16.38 -28.81
CA ILE A 12 -5.16 -15.08 -28.26
C ILE A 12 -4.42 -14.23 -29.31
N SER A 13 -3.53 -14.83 -30.10
CA SER A 13 -2.82 -14.16 -31.19
C SER A 13 -3.71 -13.80 -32.39
N ARG A 14 -4.83 -14.52 -32.61
CA ARG A 14 -5.71 -14.35 -33.77
C ARG A 14 -6.86 -13.36 -33.55
N GLU A 15 -7.42 -13.30 -32.34
CA GLU A 15 -8.55 -12.40 -32.02
C GLU A 15 -8.13 -10.96 -31.65
N GLY A 16 -6.82 -10.70 -31.56
CA GLY A 16 -6.26 -9.35 -31.42
C GLY A 16 -6.50 -8.74 -30.04
N LEU A 17 -5.48 -8.81 -29.20
CA LEU A 17 -5.43 -8.20 -27.86
C LEU A 17 -5.43 -6.66 -27.86
N GLN A 18 -5.46 -6.02 -29.04
CA GLN A 18 -5.77 -4.59 -29.15
C GLN A 18 -7.16 -4.25 -28.55
N ASN A 19 -7.99 -5.26 -28.28
CA ASN A 19 -9.34 -5.12 -27.76
C ASN A 19 -9.49 -5.47 -26.26
N CYS A 20 -8.41 -5.77 -25.52
CA CYS A 20 -8.54 -5.98 -24.07
C CYS A 20 -8.94 -4.66 -23.39
N THR A 21 -10.14 -4.64 -22.81
CA THR A 21 -10.73 -3.46 -22.15
C THR A 21 -10.68 -3.55 -20.63
N SER A 22 -10.39 -4.73 -20.07
CA SER A 22 -10.36 -4.96 -18.62
C SER A 22 -9.13 -5.74 -18.14
N GLU A 23 -8.78 -5.57 -16.87
CA GLU A 23 -7.68 -6.33 -16.23
C GLU A 23 -7.99 -7.83 -16.20
N SER A 24 -9.26 -8.21 -16.05
CA SER A 24 -9.69 -9.61 -16.09
C SER A 24 -9.35 -10.29 -17.42
N GLU A 25 -9.54 -9.58 -18.54
CA GLU A 25 -9.18 -10.08 -19.87
C GLU A 25 -7.66 -10.21 -20.03
N VAL A 26 -6.90 -9.22 -19.54
CA VAL A 26 -5.43 -9.28 -19.50
C VAL A 26 -4.96 -10.47 -18.68
N CYS A 27 -5.49 -10.66 -17.46
CA CYS A 27 -5.18 -11.78 -16.59
C CYS A 27 -5.50 -13.13 -17.25
N ALA A 28 -6.69 -13.26 -17.85
CA ALA A 28 -7.11 -14.49 -18.51
C ALA A 28 -6.20 -14.82 -19.71
N GLY A 29 -5.85 -13.82 -20.52
CA GLY A 29 -4.92 -13.98 -21.64
C GLY A 29 -3.53 -14.40 -21.15
N PHE A 30 -3.00 -13.71 -20.13
CA PHE A 30 -1.65 -13.93 -19.66
C PHE A 30 -1.53 -15.27 -18.91
N SER A 31 -2.58 -15.68 -18.19
CA SER A 31 -2.67 -17.00 -17.56
C SER A 31 -2.54 -18.15 -18.57
N ARG A 32 -3.19 -18.04 -19.74
CA ARG A 32 -3.04 -19.04 -20.82
C ARG A 32 -1.62 -19.09 -21.37
N LEU A 33 -0.96 -17.93 -21.49
CA LEU A 33 0.45 -17.83 -21.90
C LEU A 33 1.36 -18.52 -20.87
N LEU A 34 1.16 -18.24 -19.58
CA LEU A 34 1.90 -18.88 -18.49
C LEU A 34 1.70 -20.40 -18.48
N TRP A 35 0.47 -20.88 -18.66
CA TRP A 35 0.17 -22.30 -18.73
C TRP A 35 0.93 -22.98 -19.87
N TYR A 36 0.92 -22.39 -21.08
CA TYR A 36 1.69 -22.89 -22.21
C TYR A 36 3.20 -22.96 -21.90
N VAL A 37 3.77 -21.92 -21.29
CA VAL A 37 5.19 -21.93 -20.90
C VAL A 37 5.47 -23.04 -19.90
N CYS A 38 4.65 -23.18 -18.85
CA CYS A 38 4.82 -24.19 -17.81
C CYS A 38 4.79 -25.60 -18.40
N GLU A 39 3.85 -25.90 -19.30
CA GLU A 39 3.80 -27.19 -19.99
C GLU A 39 5.07 -27.44 -20.82
N CYS A 40 5.57 -26.43 -21.52
CA CYS A 40 6.76 -26.54 -22.36
C CYS A 40 8.04 -26.82 -21.56
N ILE A 41 8.20 -26.24 -20.36
CA ILE A 41 9.40 -26.40 -19.53
C ILE A 41 9.32 -27.55 -18.51
N GLY A 42 8.20 -28.29 -18.53
CA GLY A 42 7.97 -29.50 -17.74
C GLY A 42 6.82 -29.31 -16.75
N GLY A 43 5.59 -29.29 -17.26
CA GLY A 43 4.34 -28.93 -16.53
C GLY A 43 4.01 -29.71 -15.25
N GLU A 44 4.74 -30.77 -14.92
CA GLU A 44 4.68 -31.41 -13.58
C GLU A 44 5.47 -30.62 -12.51
N LYS A 45 6.36 -29.72 -12.93
CA LYS A 45 7.28 -28.96 -12.08
C LYS A 45 6.86 -27.52 -11.88
N TYR A 46 6.01 -26.99 -12.74
CA TYR A 46 5.57 -25.60 -12.73
C TYR A 46 4.07 -25.53 -12.95
N GLU A 47 3.40 -24.76 -12.11
CA GLU A 47 1.95 -24.58 -12.17
C GLU A 47 1.61 -23.10 -12.09
N ALA A 48 0.89 -22.60 -13.11
CA ALA A 48 0.40 -21.23 -13.14
C ALA A 48 -1.03 -21.18 -12.60
N THR A 49 -1.29 -20.31 -11.63
CA THR A 49 -2.61 -20.17 -10.99
C THR A 49 -2.95 -18.70 -10.78
N VAL A 50 -4.24 -18.41 -10.60
CA VAL A 50 -4.68 -17.15 -9.99
C VAL A 50 -4.23 -17.15 -8.53
N SER A 51 -3.76 -16.02 -8.01
CA SER A 51 -3.31 -15.97 -6.62
C SER A 51 -4.44 -16.34 -5.66
N THR A 52 -4.09 -17.18 -4.69
CA THR A 52 -4.97 -17.53 -3.58
C THR A 52 -4.75 -16.59 -2.39
N ALA A 53 -5.60 -16.70 -1.37
CA ALA A 53 -5.48 -15.92 -0.14
C ALA A 53 -4.18 -16.21 0.66
N ASP A 54 -3.53 -17.34 0.38
CA ASP A 54 -2.31 -17.78 1.07
C ASP A 54 -1.05 -17.04 0.59
N VAL A 55 -1.12 -16.35 -0.55
CA VAL A 55 -0.03 -15.50 -1.05
C VAL A 55 -0.23 -14.07 -0.55
N VAL A 56 0.77 -13.55 0.17
CA VAL A 56 0.67 -12.23 0.81
C VAL A 56 0.52 -11.15 -0.26
N GLY A 57 -0.50 -10.31 -0.09
CA GLY A 57 -0.79 -9.20 -1.01
C GLY A 57 -1.65 -9.57 -2.21
N GLN A 58 -1.89 -10.87 -2.46
CA GLN A 58 -2.73 -11.40 -3.53
C GLN A 58 -2.39 -10.78 -4.90
N PRO A 59 -1.18 -11.01 -5.46
CA PRO A 59 -0.86 -10.64 -6.84
C PRO A 59 -1.90 -11.22 -7.81
N ASP A 60 -2.01 -10.72 -9.04
CA ASP A 60 -3.05 -11.23 -9.95
C ASP A 60 -2.84 -12.71 -10.34
N LEU A 61 -1.59 -13.07 -10.68
CA LEU A 61 -1.21 -14.43 -11.06
C LEU A 61 0.08 -14.84 -10.35
N VAL A 62 0.23 -16.15 -10.16
CA VAL A 62 1.43 -16.74 -9.57
C VAL A 62 1.86 -17.98 -10.34
N VAL A 63 3.16 -18.26 -10.31
CA VAL A 63 3.69 -19.56 -10.77
C VAL A 63 4.35 -20.25 -9.60
N TRP A 64 3.84 -21.44 -9.29
CA TRP A 64 4.40 -22.36 -8.31
C TRP A 64 5.42 -23.28 -8.97
N ARG A 65 6.40 -23.68 -8.18
CA ARG A 65 7.37 -24.70 -8.56
C ARG A 65 7.29 -25.86 -7.58
N SER A 66 6.92 -27.03 -8.08
CA SER A 66 6.95 -28.27 -7.32
C SER A 66 8.31 -28.95 -7.46
N ARG A 67 8.94 -29.27 -6.33
CA ARG A 67 10.09 -30.20 -6.29
C ARG A 67 9.55 -31.56 -5.85
N ARG A 68 10.09 -32.65 -6.44
CA ARG A 68 9.72 -34.06 -6.19
C ARG A 68 9.70 -34.51 -4.71
N THR A 69 10.08 -33.64 -3.77
CA THR A 69 9.98 -33.86 -2.32
C THR A 69 9.52 -32.57 -1.61
N ILE A 70 8.20 -32.47 -1.44
CA ILE A 70 7.43 -31.92 -0.29
C ILE A 70 7.20 -30.39 -0.17
N GLU A 71 7.97 -29.48 -0.77
CA GLU A 71 7.63 -28.04 -0.68
C GLU A 71 7.43 -27.37 -2.05
N GLU A 72 6.20 -26.91 -2.29
CA GLU A 72 5.88 -25.97 -3.36
C GLU A 72 6.49 -24.62 -3.03
N LYS A 73 7.31 -24.11 -3.96
CA LYS A 73 7.95 -22.81 -3.81
C LYS A 73 7.36 -21.85 -4.83
N LEU A 74 6.96 -20.67 -4.37
CA LEU A 74 6.57 -19.58 -5.25
C LEU A 74 7.77 -19.16 -6.12
N ALA A 75 7.61 -19.28 -7.44
CA ALA A 75 8.67 -19.03 -8.41
C ALA A 75 8.53 -17.65 -9.08
N LEU A 76 7.29 -17.24 -9.36
CA LEU A 76 6.97 -15.92 -9.93
C LEU A 76 5.71 -15.34 -9.30
N VAL A 77 5.75 -14.03 -9.08
CA VAL A 77 4.57 -13.21 -8.83
C VAL A 77 4.33 -12.33 -10.05
N ILE A 78 3.08 -12.19 -10.47
CA ILE A 78 2.72 -11.45 -11.68
C ILE A 78 1.59 -10.49 -11.34
N GLU A 79 1.79 -9.23 -11.71
CA GLU A 79 0.78 -8.19 -11.65
C GLU A 79 0.38 -7.80 -13.08
N CYS A 80 -0.92 -7.73 -13.32
CA CYS A 80 -1.53 -7.40 -14.59
C CYS A 80 -2.16 -6.01 -14.51
N LYS A 81 -2.00 -5.22 -15.57
CA LYS A 81 -2.63 -3.89 -15.71
C LYS A 81 -3.28 -3.77 -17.08
N THR A 82 -4.27 -2.90 -17.22
CA THR A 82 -4.77 -2.56 -18.56
C THR A 82 -3.79 -1.64 -19.31
N PRO A 83 -3.78 -1.68 -20.66
CA PRO A 83 -3.02 -0.70 -21.45
C PRO A 83 -3.39 0.75 -21.10
N TRP A 84 -4.67 1.03 -20.86
CA TRP A 84 -5.19 2.35 -20.49
C TRP A 84 -4.79 2.78 -19.07
N GLY A 85 -4.68 1.81 -18.16
CA GLY A 85 -4.20 2.01 -16.80
C GLY A 85 -2.71 2.29 -16.72
N PHE A 86 -1.94 1.84 -17.71
CA PHE A 86 -0.48 1.86 -17.70
C PHE A 86 0.06 2.17 -19.10
N ASP A 87 -0.37 3.31 -19.64
CA ASP A 87 -0.06 3.78 -21.00
C ASP A 87 1.42 4.14 -21.14
N LEU A 88 2.24 3.10 -21.27
CA LEU A 88 3.66 3.16 -21.49
C LEU A 88 3.98 2.49 -22.81
N ASP A 89 4.69 3.22 -23.66
CA ASP A 89 5.33 2.63 -24.81
C ASP A 89 6.39 1.59 -24.36
N HIS A 90 6.60 0.54 -25.16
CA HIS A 90 7.62 -0.48 -24.89
C HIS A 90 9.06 0.06 -24.85
N HIS A 91 9.30 1.25 -25.38
CA HIS A 91 10.57 1.99 -25.23
C HIS A 91 10.71 2.68 -23.86
N ALA A 92 9.63 2.79 -23.08
CA ALA A 92 9.68 3.39 -21.77
C ALA A 92 10.61 2.63 -20.82
N LEU A 93 11.52 3.36 -20.19
CA LEU A 93 12.40 2.84 -19.17
C LEU A 93 11.70 2.95 -17.83
N LEU A 94 10.97 1.90 -17.47
CA LEU A 94 10.15 1.85 -16.25
C LEU A 94 10.94 2.22 -14.99
N ALA A 95 12.21 1.79 -14.92
CA ALA A 95 13.13 2.15 -13.85
C ALA A 95 13.43 3.66 -13.79
N GLU A 96 13.56 4.34 -14.92
CA GLU A 96 13.82 5.79 -14.96
C GLU A 96 12.59 6.57 -14.51
N ILE A 97 11.40 6.18 -14.98
CA ILE A 97 10.14 6.77 -14.54
C ILE A 97 9.96 6.58 -13.03
N TYR A 98 10.17 5.35 -12.53
CA TYR A 98 10.17 5.06 -11.10
C TYR A 98 11.15 5.94 -10.32
N ASN A 99 12.41 6.00 -10.73
CA ASN A 99 13.46 6.77 -10.05
C ASN A 99 13.20 8.28 -10.09
N SER A 100 12.57 8.79 -11.14
CA SER A 100 12.20 10.21 -11.25
C SER A 100 11.13 10.61 -10.23
N HIS A 101 10.22 9.68 -9.89
CA HIS A 101 9.13 9.91 -8.94
C HIS A 101 9.48 9.47 -7.50
N TYR A 102 10.60 8.76 -7.32
CA TYR A 102 11.09 8.32 -6.02
C TYR A 102 11.28 9.48 -5.04
N TYR A 103 11.94 10.56 -5.46
CA TYR A 103 12.21 11.72 -4.60
C TYR A 103 10.94 12.43 -4.13
N HIS A 104 9.90 12.48 -4.97
CA HIS A 104 8.61 13.07 -4.64
C HIS A 104 7.90 12.33 -3.50
N HIS A 105 8.09 11.01 -3.41
CA HIS A 105 7.49 10.20 -2.36
C HIS A 105 8.37 10.04 -1.11
N GLU A 106 9.69 10.22 -1.23
CA GLU A 106 10.61 10.20 -0.07
C GLU A 106 10.54 11.49 0.76
N HIS A 107 10.25 12.63 0.11
CA HIS A 107 10.25 13.97 0.72
C HIS A 107 8.91 14.68 0.59
N TRP A 108 7.77 13.99 0.70
CA TRP A 108 6.47 14.65 0.69
C TRP A 108 6.31 15.52 1.95
N ALA A 109 6.95 16.69 1.92
CA ALA A 109 6.67 17.81 2.80
C ALA A 109 5.32 18.39 2.37
N PRO A 110 4.52 18.92 3.31
CA PRO A 110 3.36 19.70 2.94
C PRO A 110 3.87 20.90 2.15
N HIS A 111 3.75 20.88 0.83
CA HIS A 111 3.95 22.06 0.04
C HIS A 111 2.75 22.97 0.31
N ASP A 112 2.99 24.09 0.99
CA ASP A 112 2.05 25.22 1.12
C ASP A 112 1.70 25.85 -0.24
N ASP A 113 2.25 25.33 -1.34
CA ASP A 113 2.08 25.83 -2.69
C ASP A 113 0.89 25.14 -3.38
N LYS A 114 -0.26 25.83 -3.35
CA LYS A 114 -1.51 25.46 -4.04
C LYS A 114 -1.39 25.46 -5.57
N SER A 115 -0.23 25.75 -6.15
CA SER A 115 -0.03 25.75 -7.61
C SER A 115 0.07 24.34 -8.22
N TYR A 116 0.25 23.31 -7.39
CA TYR A 116 0.07 21.92 -7.80
C TYR A 116 -1.36 21.47 -7.47
N GLU A 117 -2.32 21.98 -8.24
CA GLU A 117 -3.55 21.22 -8.44
C GLU A 117 -3.12 19.83 -8.92
N CYS A 118 -3.21 18.83 -8.05
CA CYS A 118 -3.08 17.44 -8.46
C CYS A 118 -4.13 17.26 -9.56
N PRO A 119 -3.75 16.99 -10.82
CA PRO A 119 -4.74 16.67 -11.83
C PRO A 119 -5.59 15.55 -11.26
N ARG A 120 -6.91 15.58 -11.50
CA ARG A 120 -7.92 14.63 -11.01
C ARG A 120 -7.73 13.20 -11.56
N GLY A 121 -6.49 12.79 -11.82
CA GLY A 121 -6.04 11.48 -12.23
C GLY A 121 -4.56 11.29 -11.86
N LEU A 122 -4.19 10.06 -11.48
CA LEU A 122 -2.80 9.69 -11.23
C LEU A 122 -1.93 10.00 -12.46
N THR A 123 -0.87 10.78 -12.28
CA THR A 123 0.16 10.94 -13.33
C THR A 123 0.74 9.57 -13.67
N ILE A 124 1.19 9.39 -14.92
CA ILE A 124 1.79 8.12 -15.35
C ILE A 124 2.96 7.70 -14.44
N GLY A 125 3.79 8.66 -14.00
CA GLY A 125 4.90 8.36 -13.10
C GLY A 125 4.46 7.90 -11.72
N ARG A 126 3.34 8.41 -11.21
CA ARG A 126 2.75 7.92 -9.96
C ARG A 126 2.17 6.51 -10.11
N LYS A 127 1.46 6.23 -11.22
CA LYS A 127 0.97 4.87 -11.52
C LYS A 127 2.14 3.87 -11.61
N VAL A 128 3.21 4.25 -12.30
CA VAL A 128 4.45 3.46 -12.39
C VAL A 128 5.08 3.25 -11.02
N PHE A 129 5.19 4.32 -10.23
CA PHE A 129 5.75 4.23 -8.88
C PHE A 129 5.00 3.20 -8.04
N HIS A 130 3.67 3.28 -7.99
CA HIS A 130 2.90 2.34 -7.18
C HIS A 130 2.93 0.91 -7.74
N ALA A 131 2.80 0.71 -9.06
CA ALA A 131 2.86 -0.63 -9.65
C ALA A 131 4.22 -1.33 -9.41
N VAL A 132 5.32 -0.58 -9.50
CA VAL A 132 6.67 -1.10 -9.20
C VAL A 132 6.79 -1.48 -7.72
N ARG A 133 6.30 -0.63 -6.81
CA ARG A 133 6.39 -0.91 -5.36
C ARG A 133 5.45 -2.03 -4.91
N GLN A 134 4.26 -2.10 -5.49
CA GLN A 134 3.31 -3.18 -5.25
C GLN A 134 3.92 -4.53 -5.62
N LEU A 135 4.42 -4.66 -6.86
CA LEU A 135 5.07 -5.89 -7.31
C LEU A 135 6.32 -6.21 -6.47
N TYR A 136 7.16 -5.22 -6.18
CA TYR A 136 8.33 -5.41 -5.33
C TYR A 136 7.94 -5.89 -3.93
N GLY A 137 6.90 -5.31 -3.33
CA GLY A 137 6.39 -5.72 -2.04
C GLY A 137 5.87 -7.16 -2.06
N TYR A 138 5.16 -7.57 -3.12
CA TYR A 138 4.78 -8.98 -3.30
C TYR A 138 6.01 -9.89 -3.39
N MET A 139 7.04 -9.50 -4.15
CA MET A 139 8.30 -10.24 -4.26
C MET A 139 8.98 -10.40 -2.90
N ALA A 140 9.20 -9.29 -2.19
CA ALA A 140 9.89 -9.26 -0.91
C ALA A 140 9.14 -10.06 0.17
N THR A 141 7.83 -9.84 0.29
CA THR A 141 7.02 -10.46 1.35
C THR A 141 6.81 -11.96 1.15
N ASN A 142 6.75 -12.41 -0.11
CA ASN A 142 6.63 -13.83 -0.44
C ASN A 142 7.99 -14.50 -0.73
N ASN A 143 9.11 -13.82 -0.48
CA ASN A 143 10.47 -14.31 -0.74
C ASN A 143 10.68 -14.81 -2.19
N SER A 144 10.00 -14.16 -3.14
CA SER A 144 10.16 -14.40 -4.57
C SER A 144 11.25 -13.50 -5.14
N ARG A 145 12.17 -14.08 -5.91
CA ARG A 145 13.24 -13.31 -6.56
C ARG A 145 12.83 -12.67 -7.86
N TYR A 146 11.78 -13.16 -8.47
CA TYR A 146 11.39 -12.76 -9.81
C TYR A 146 9.92 -12.35 -9.81
N GLY A 147 9.65 -11.29 -10.56
CA GLY A 147 8.31 -10.74 -10.72
C GLY A 147 8.08 -10.33 -12.17
N ILE A 148 6.82 -10.21 -12.55
CA ILE A 148 6.40 -9.71 -13.85
C ILE A 148 5.34 -8.63 -13.66
N LEU A 149 5.50 -7.51 -14.35
CA LEU A 149 4.45 -6.52 -14.55
C LEU A 149 4.07 -6.55 -16.03
N THR A 150 2.80 -6.74 -16.35
CA THR A 150 2.36 -6.82 -17.75
C THR A 150 1.09 -6.02 -18.01
N THR A 151 1.09 -5.29 -19.13
CA THR A 151 -0.13 -4.69 -19.71
C THR A 151 -0.75 -5.57 -20.78
N PHE A 152 -0.28 -6.81 -20.88
CA PHE A 152 -0.36 -7.68 -22.05
C PHE A 152 0.41 -7.17 -23.28
N THR A 153 0.28 -5.89 -23.64
CA THR A 153 0.99 -5.28 -24.77
C THR A 153 2.49 -5.14 -24.51
N THR A 154 2.85 -4.77 -23.27
CA THR A 154 4.23 -4.62 -22.82
C THR A 154 4.42 -5.40 -21.53
N THR A 155 5.46 -6.23 -21.48
CA THR A 155 5.83 -7.03 -20.31
C THR A 155 7.19 -6.56 -19.76
N PHE A 156 7.23 -6.26 -18.47
CA PHE A 156 8.45 -5.89 -17.75
C PHE A 156 8.82 -6.98 -16.76
N LEU A 157 10.11 -7.33 -16.71
CA LEU A 157 10.65 -8.37 -15.84
C LEU A 157 11.37 -7.74 -14.67
N PHE A 158 11.13 -8.30 -13.49
CA PHE A 158 11.68 -7.83 -12.23
C PHE A 158 12.58 -8.90 -11.64
N LYS A 159 13.71 -8.47 -11.08
CA LYS A 159 14.61 -9.33 -10.32
C LYS A 159 14.99 -8.63 -9.02
N GLN A 160 14.86 -9.34 -7.91
CA GLN A 160 15.42 -8.98 -6.63
C GLN A 160 16.68 -9.80 -6.40
N ASP A 161 17.80 -9.15 -6.08
CA ASP A 161 19.01 -9.85 -5.68
C ASP A 161 19.00 -10.23 -4.19
N TYR A 162 20.06 -10.93 -3.76
CA TYR A 162 20.23 -11.38 -2.38
C TYR A 162 20.41 -10.24 -1.36
N GLN A 163 20.70 -9.02 -1.83
CA GLN A 163 20.86 -7.83 -1.01
C GLN A 163 19.57 -7.01 -0.96
N GLY A 164 18.48 -7.48 -1.58
CA GLY A 164 17.18 -6.81 -1.64
C GLY A 164 17.06 -5.78 -2.76
N LYS A 165 18.07 -5.67 -3.63
CA LYS A 165 18.09 -4.67 -4.70
C LYS A 165 17.21 -5.11 -5.87
N LEU A 166 16.41 -4.17 -6.37
CA LEU A 166 15.48 -4.38 -7.47
C LEU A 166 16.10 -3.98 -8.81
N PHE A 167 15.88 -4.83 -9.80
CA PHE A 167 16.30 -4.65 -11.16
C PHE A 167 15.09 -4.82 -12.08
N ILE A 168 14.92 -3.92 -13.05
CA ILE A 168 13.76 -3.89 -13.95
C ILE A 168 14.27 -3.95 -15.39
N SER A 169 13.70 -4.84 -16.20
CA SER A 169 14.06 -4.94 -17.62
C SER A 169 13.49 -3.78 -18.44
N LYS A 170 13.96 -3.65 -19.68
CA LYS A 170 13.21 -2.92 -20.72
C LYS A 170 11.87 -3.62 -20.98
N GLY A 171 10.91 -2.86 -21.52
CA GLY A 171 9.62 -3.41 -21.93
C GLY A 171 9.77 -4.39 -23.09
N LEU A 172 9.20 -5.58 -22.92
CA LEU A 172 9.08 -6.58 -23.99
C LEU A 172 7.70 -6.40 -24.63
N ALA A 173 7.67 -5.92 -25.87
CA ALA A 173 6.43 -5.85 -26.63
C ALA A 173 5.96 -7.26 -27.01
N ALA A 174 4.67 -7.54 -26.84
CA ALA A 174 4.11 -8.88 -27.05
C ALA A 174 4.14 -9.34 -28.51
N ASP A 175 4.16 -8.40 -29.46
CA ASP A 175 4.17 -8.64 -30.90
C ASP A 175 5.58 -8.53 -31.52
N LYS A 176 6.59 -8.16 -30.74
CA LYS A 176 7.97 -8.00 -31.23
C LYS A 176 8.88 -9.14 -30.82
N PHE A 177 9.84 -9.42 -31.68
CA PHE A 177 10.89 -10.41 -31.50
C PHE A 177 12.24 -9.69 -31.40
N ASP A 178 12.42 -8.88 -30.35
CA ASP A 178 13.66 -8.12 -30.16
C ASP A 178 13.89 -7.76 -28.66
N PRO A 179 14.92 -8.30 -27.98
CA PRO A 179 15.86 -9.35 -28.41
C PRO A 179 15.31 -10.78 -28.25
N ILE A 180 14.22 -10.96 -27.49
CA ILE A 180 13.57 -12.25 -27.18
C ILE A 180 12.05 -12.05 -27.07
N THR A 181 11.28 -13.12 -27.23
CA THR A 181 9.82 -13.07 -26.98
C THR A 181 9.48 -13.05 -25.50
N VAL A 182 8.28 -12.59 -25.15
CA VAL A 182 7.71 -12.72 -23.80
C VAL A 182 7.72 -14.18 -23.33
N LEU A 183 7.33 -15.12 -24.19
CA LEU A 183 7.35 -16.57 -23.90
C LEU A 183 8.76 -17.07 -23.54
N GLU A 184 9.76 -16.72 -24.36
CA GLU A 184 11.14 -17.11 -24.12
C GLU A 184 11.69 -16.48 -22.84
N ALA A 185 11.35 -15.23 -22.57
CA ALA A 185 11.80 -14.52 -21.38
C ALA A 185 11.24 -15.14 -20.09
N ILE A 186 9.96 -15.49 -20.07
CA ILE A 186 9.32 -16.18 -18.94
C ILE A 186 9.94 -17.57 -18.74
N ALA A 187 10.12 -18.33 -19.81
CA ALA A 187 10.78 -19.64 -19.75
C ALA A 187 12.19 -19.52 -19.15
N ARG A 188 12.97 -18.53 -19.61
CA ARG A 188 14.30 -18.25 -19.06
C ARG A 188 14.23 -17.90 -17.57
N LEU A 189 13.33 -17.01 -17.13
CA LEU A 189 13.17 -16.68 -15.70
C LEU A 189 12.90 -17.91 -14.84
N LEU A 190 11.98 -18.78 -15.26
CA LEU A 190 11.61 -20.00 -14.53
C LEU A 190 12.75 -21.03 -14.49
N LEU A 191 13.60 -21.06 -15.51
CA LEU A 191 14.75 -21.96 -15.61
C LEU A 191 16.02 -21.41 -14.92
N ILE A 192 16.19 -20.08 -14.86
CA ILE A 192 17.36 -19.36 -14.30
C ILE A 192 17.42 -19.40 -12.77
N ASP A 193 16.40 -19.89 -12.07
CA ASP A 193 16.41 -20.13 -10.61
C ASP A 193 17.50 -21.15 -10.14
N HIS A 194 18.51 -21.44 -10.99
CA HIS A 194 19.69 -22.27 -10.78
C HIS A 194 21.04 -21.63 -11.19
N LEU A 195 21.12 -20.36 -11.62
CA LEU A 195 22.39 -19.75 -12.07
C LEU A 195 22.78 -18.50 -11.25
N PRO A 196 24.08 -18.32 -10.91
CA PRO A 196 24.59 -17.06 -10.34
C PRO A 196 24.45 -15.92 -11.36
N ALA A 197 24.11 -14.73 -10.86
CA ALA A 197 23.73 -13.57 -11.66
C ALA A 197 24.77 -13.22 -12.74
N GLY A 198 24.41 -13.42 -14.01
CA GLY A 198 25.05 -12.78 -15.16
C GLY A 198 24.47 -11.40 -15.44
N LYS A 199 25.26 -10.54 -16.09
CA LYS A 199 25.00 -9.13 -16.42
C LYS A 199 23.71 -8.94 -17.24
N ASP A 200 23.21 -7.71 -17.13
CA ASP A 200 22.12 -7.06 -17.90
C ASP A 200 20.79 -6.91 -17.18
N LEU A 201 20.78 -6.11 -16.11
CA LEU A 201 19.63 -5.28 -15.77
C LEU A 201 20.11 -3.96 -15.16
N SER A 202 19.43 -2.85 -15.46
CA SER A 202 19.68 -1.57 -14.80
C SER A 202 19.18 -1.63 -13.35
N GLU A 203 19.97 -1.05 -12.46
CA GLU A 203 19.64 -0.92 -11.04
C GLU A 203 18.54 0.11 -10.83
N ALA A 204 17.46 -0.27 -10.13
CA ALA A 204 16.55 0.69 -9.53
C ALA A 204 17.11 1.13 -8.17
N LYS A 205 17.06 2.43 -7.86
CA LYS A 205 17.49 2.91 -6.55
C LYS A 205 16.42 2.51 -5.53
N LEU A 206 16.80 1.67 -4.57
CA LEU A 206 16.01 1.44 -3.36
C LEU A 206 16.48 2.33 -2.21
N PRO A 207 15.63 2.57 -1.19
CA PRO A 207 16.07 3.21 0.04
C PRO A 207 17.22 2.42 0.67
N THR A 208 18.24 3.15 1.14
CA THR A 208 19.23 2.60 2.04
C THR A 208 18.53 2.30 3.38
N ILE A 209 18.72 1.10 3.93
CA ILE A 209 18.43 0.84 5.34
C ILE A 209 19.40 1.70 6.15
N MET A 210 19.02 2.94 6.45
CA MET A 210 19.76 3.77 7.37
C MET A 210 19.49 3.25 8.79
N ASN A 211 20.50 2.59 9.37
CA ASN A 211 20.59 2.48 10.82
C ASN A 211 20.83 3.89 11.39
N PRO A 212 19.93 4.44 12.20
CA PRO A 212 20.22 5.67 12.94
C PRO A 212 21.05 5.30 14.17
N SER A 213 22.34 5.04 13.95
CA SER A 213 23.36 4.98 15.01
C SER A 213 24.73 5.28 14.41
N ALA A 214 24.84 6.44 13.76
CA ALA A 214 26.13 7.02 13.39
C ALA A 214 26.03 8.54 13.21
N GLN A 215 25.34 9.22 14.13
CA GLN A 215 25.54 10.65 14.35
C GLN A 215 25.49 10.92 15.85
N GLU A 216 26.61 10.71 16.52
CA GLU A 216 26.98 11.56 17.64
C GLU A 216 28.50 11.55 17.87
N MET A 217 29.04 12.77 17.84
CA MET A 217 30.25 13.26 18.51
C MET A 217 31.63 12.71 18.11
N SER A 218 32.22 13.41 17.15
CA SER A 218 33.68 13.57 17.08
C SER A 218 34.16 14.61 18.11
N LYS A 219 34.79 14.17 19.21
CA LYS A 219 35.85 14.93 19.88
C LYS A 219 36.96 14.00 20.42
N PRO A 220 38.21 14.49 20.49
CA PRO A 220 39.40 13.65 20.36
C PRO A 220 40.03 13.31 21.71
N SER A 221 40.61 12.12 21.82
CA SER A 221 41.68 11.90 22.80
C SER A 221 42.70 10.86 22.32
N LYS A 222 43.96 11.25 22.51
CA LYS A 222 45.18 10.54 22.16
C LYS A 222 45.44 9.41 23.17
N SER A 223 45.97 8.27 22.73
CA SER A 223 47.33 7.80 23.07
C SER A 223 47.55 6.31 22.75
N ALA A 224 48.84 5.99 22.59
CA ALA A 224 49.46 4.84 21.97
C ALA A 224 49.42 3.52 22.77
N GLY A 225 49.60 2.39 22.09
CA GLY A 225 50.01 1.13 22.74
C GLY A 225 49.97 -0.13 21.87
N LYS A 226 51.14 -0.57 21.38
CA LYS A 226 51.42 -1.79 20.59
C LYS A 226 50.96 -3.11 21.26
N LYS A 227 50.48 -4.10 20.48
CA LYS A 227 51.21 -5.36 20.14
C LYS A 227 50.36 -6.41 19.39
N LYS A 228 51.03 -7.07 18.44
CA LYS A 228 50.64 -8.26 17.66
C LYS A 228 50.22 -9.47 18.52
N ARG A 229 49.22 -10.24 18.06
CA ARG A 229 49.24 -11.71 17.86
C ARG A 229 47.89 -12.21 17.31
N SER A 230 47.95 -13.05 16.28
CA SER A 230 46.90 -13.93 15.77
C SER A 230 47.38 -15.39 15.91
N PRO A 231 46.56 -16.42 15.63
CA PRO A 231 45.12 -16.62 15.89
C PRO A 231 44.84 -17.97 16.60
N ARG A 232 43.69 -18.15 17.28
CA ARG A 232 43.11 -19.51 17.45
C ARG A 232 41.61 -19.50 17.79
N ASN A 233 40.84 -20.07 16.85
CA ASN A 233 39.53 -20.70 16.93
C ASN A 233 38.74 -20.60 18.25
N GLN A 234 37.62 -19.87 18.20
CA GLN A 234 36.39 -20.30 18.84
C GLN A 234 35.20 -20.04 17.92
N ARG A 235 34.30 -21.03 17.89
CA ARG A 235 33.06 -21.11 17.11
C ARG A 235 32.16 -19.91 17.38
N GLU A 236 31.93 -19.07 16.38
CA GLU A 236 30.77 -18.17 16.37
C GLU A 236 29.56 -18.95 15.85
N LYS A 237 28.61 -19.19 16.77
CA LYS A 237 27.22 -19.50 16.41
C LYS A 237 26.70 -18.31 15.61
N GLY A 238 26.30 -18.54 14.36
CA GLY A 238 25.70 -17.52 13.51
C GLY A 238 24.43 -16.96 14.16
N THR A 239 24.57 -15.80 14.79
CA THR A 239 23.46 -14.94 15.18
C THR A 239 22.84 -14.42 13.88
N LYS A 240 21.57 -14.77 13.64
CA LYS A 240 20.78 -14.23 12.52
C LYS A 240 20.84 -12.69 12.57
N PRO A 241 21.09 -11.98 11.45
CA PRO A 241 20.98 -10.53 11.44
C PRO A 241 19.53 -10.16 11.74
N ALA A 242 19.35 -9.34 12.76
CA ALA A 242 18.06 -8.85 13.21
C ALA A 242 17.41 -8.02 12.10
N THR A 243 16.21 -8.42 11.70
CA THR A 243 15.31 -7.65 10.85
C THR A 243 15.03 -6.27 11.47
N PRO A 244 14.99 -5.18 10.69
CA PRO A 244 14.57 -3.87 11.18
C PRO A 244 13.16 -3.95 11.79
N ARG A 245 13.04 -3.66 13.09
CA ARG A 245 11.78 -3.53 13.83
C ARG A 245 11.17 -2.15 13.52
N HIS A 246 10.34 -2.00 12.49
CA HIS A 246 9.56 -0.76 12.36
C HIS A 246 8.05 -0.89 12.16
N LEU A 247 7.49 -2.09 12.08
CA LEU A 247 6.07 -2.29 12.38
C LEU A 247 5.90 -3.63 13.10
N ARG A 248 5.73 -3.58 14.42
CA ARG A 248 5.29 -4.76 15.19
C ARG A 248 3.78 -4.90 14.97
N LYS A 249 3.38 -5.98 14.29
CA LYS A 249 1.96 -6.38 14.23
C LYS A 249 1.44 -6.61 15.64
N LYS A 250 0.46 -5.82 16.06
CA LYS A 250 -0.47 -6.18 17.12
C LYS A 250 -1.87 -5.71 16.75
N THR A 251 -2.79 -6.66 16.73
CA THR A 251 -4.26 -6.54 16.72
C THR A 251 -4.94 -5.84 15.53
N THR A 252 -5.71 -6.64 14.79
CA THR A 252 -6.78 -6.26 13.87
C THR A 252 -8.02 -5.82 14.64
N GLU A 253 -8.50 -4.60 14.44
CA GLU A 253 -9.87 -4.19 14.81
C GLU A 253 -10.44 -3.26 13.72
N SER A 254 -11.72 -3.50 13.42
CA SER A 254 -12.62 -2.95 12.38
C SER A 254 -12.25 -3.12 10.89
N SER A 255 -13.05 -3.94 10.20
CA SER A 255 -13.12 -4.08 8.75
C SER A 255 -14.42 -3.43 8.29
N GLY A 256 -14.37 -2.17 7.90
CA GLY A 256 -15.45 -1.49 7.18
C GLY A 256 -14.95 -1.09 5.80
N GLY A 257 -15.50 -1.70 4.73
CA GLY A 257 -15.32 -1.33 3.32
C GLY A 257 -13.90 -1.04 2.82
N SER A 258 -13.29 -1.97 2.07
CA SER A 258 -12.05 -1.82 1.25
C SER A 258 -10.77 -1.25 1.88
N ALA A 259 -10.83 -0.63 3.06
CA ALA A 259 -9.71 -0.08 3.80
C ALA A 259 -9.44 -0.94 5.05
N SER A 260 -8.17 -1.11 5.39
CA SER A 260 -7.77 -1.78 6.64
C SER A 260 -7.28 -0.73 7.63
N ILE A 261 -7.82 -0.76 8.85
CA ILE A 261 -7.31 0.04 9.96
C ILE A 261 -6.37 -0.84 10.79
N VAL A 262 -5.12 -0.41 10.92
CA VAL A 262 -4.12 -1.10 11.75
C VAL A 262 -3.74 -0.18 12.91
N SER A 263 -4.00 -0.64 14.13
CA SER A 263 -3.41 -0.03 15.33
C SER A 263 -1.95 -0.50 15.46
N THR A 264 -1.00 0.43 15.57
CA THR A 264 0.42 0.09 15.73
C THR A 264 1.20 1.20 16.45
N GLU A 265 2.48 0.98 16.69
CA GLU A 265 3.41 1.99 17.21
C GLU A 265 4.29 2.48 16.05
N LEU A 266 4.26 3.78 15.79
CA LEU A 266 5.15 4.47 14.86
C LEU A 266 6.00 5.46 15.65
N ASP A 267 7.32 5.26 15.65
CA ASP A 267 8.25 6.09 16.44
C ASP A 267 7.87 6.15 17.95
N ASP A 268 7.48 4.99 18.51
CA ASP A 268 6.95 4.82 19.88
C ASP A 268 5.63 5.56 20.18
N ILE A 269 4.96 6.08 19.15
CA ILE A 269 3.64 6.72 19.26
C ILE A 269 2.56 5.73 18.82
N PRO A 270 1.51 5.49 19.64
CA PRO A 270 0.39 4.66 19.22
C PRO A 270 -0.42 5.40 18.13
N VAL A 271 -0.54 4.77 16.96
CA VAL A 271 -1.20 5.30 15.77
C VAL A 271 -2.26 4.36 15.24
N ALA A 272 -3.26 4.94 14.58
CA ALA A 272 -4.19 4.24 13.71
C ALA A 272 -3.81 4.55 12.25
N ILE A 273 -3.61 3.50 11.47
CA ILE A 273 -3.23 3.61 10.05
C ILE A 273 -4.42 3.16 9.22
N LYS A 274 -5.01 4.06 8.42
CA LYS A 274 -5.97 3.70 7.38
C LYS A 274 -5.19 3.38 6.12
N ALA A 275 -5.23 2.13 5.67
CA ALA A 275 -4.48 1.68 4.51
C ALA A 275 -5.41 1.21 3.38
N VAL A 276 -5.12 1.63 2.15
CA VAL A 276 -5.89 1.39 0.94
C VAL A 276 -4.99 0.91 -0.21
N ASP A 277 -5.50 -0.01 -1.02
CA ASP A 277 -4.84 -0.46 -2.24
C ASP A 277 -5.28 0.43 -3.41
N THR A 278 -4.59 1.57 -3.58
CA THR A 278 -4.86 2.54 -4.64
C THR A 278 -4.45 2.03 -6.03
N CYS A 279 -3.64 0.98 -6.11
CA CYS A 279 -3.33 0.33 -7.38
C CYS A 279 -4.51 -0.44 -7.93
N LYS A 280 -5.22 -1.19 -7.06
CA LYS A 280 -6.42 -1.95 -7.45
C LYS A 280 -7.69 -1.12 -7.45
N LYS A 281 -7.75 -0.10 -6.58
CA LYS A 281 -8.89 0.80 -6.46
C LYS A 281 -8.43 2.27 -6.45
N PRO A 282 -8.09 2.83 -7.62
CA PRO A 282 -7.60 4.22 -7.72
C PRO A 282 -8.52 5.26 -7.09
N ALA A 283 -9.84 5.04 -7.13
CA ALA A 283 -10.83 5.95 -6.53
C ALA A 283 -10.66 6.12 -5.00
N LEU A 284 -10.07 5.13 -4.31
CA LEU A 284 -9.81 5.23 -2.87
C LEU A 284 -8.71 6.26 -2.55
N LEU A 285 -7.89 6.64 -3.52
CA LEU A 285 -6.92 7.71 -3.33
C LEU A 285 -7.61 9.05 -3.13
N ASP A 286 -8.68 9.32 -3.88
CA ASP A 286 -9.43 10.55 -3.77
C ASP A 286 -10.14 10.62 -2.42
N GLU A 287 -10.73 9.52 -1.96
CA GLU A 287 -11.31 9.41 -0.61
C GLU A 287 -10.27 9.65 0.49
N LEU A 288 -9.07 9.06 0.35
CA LEU A 288 -7.99 9.23 1.30
C LEU A 288 -7.46 10.67 1.34
N GLN A 289 -7.39 11.34 0.18
CA GLN A 289 -6.99 12.74 0.08
C GLN A 289 -8.06 13.66 0.66
N GLN A 290 -9.34 13.42 0.37
CA GLN A 290 -10.46 14.16 0.95
C GLN A 290 -10.46 14.07 2.47
N GLU A 291 -10.24 12.88 3.02
CA GLU A 291 -10.10 12.69 4.46
C GLU A 291 -8.93 13.49 5.02
N CYS A 292 -7.76 13.44 4.37
CA CYS A 292 -6.59 14.21 4.77
C CYS A 292 -6.87 15.72 4.76
N ASP A 293 -7.54 16.23 3.72
CA ASP A 293 -7.88 17.65 3.57
C ASP A 293 -8.83 18.11 4.69
N ALA A 294 -9.79 17.27 5.10
CA ALA A 294 -10.63 17.53 6.25
C ALA A 294 -9.80 17.64 7.54
N TYR A 295 -8.88 16.71 7.80
CA TYR A 295 -7.98 16.82 8.96
C TYR A 295 -7.10 18.08 8.91
N VAL A 296 -6.63 18.48 7.73
CA VAL A 296 -5.85 19.71 7.54
C VAL A 296 -6.68 20.95 7.86
N ALA A 297 -7.92 21.03 7.36
CA ALA A 297 -8.85 22.12 7.67
C ALA A 297 -9.16 22.20 9.17
N LEU A 298 -9.24 21.06 9.85
CA LEU A 298 -9.57 20.94 11.27
C LEU A 298 -8.34 20.94 12.21
N LYS A 299 -7.20 21.48 11.77
CA LYS A 299 -5.93 21.47 12.52
C LYS A 299 -6.06 21.93 13.98
N THR A 300 -6.91 22.91 14.25
CA THR A 300 -7.11 23.47 15.61
C THR A 300 -7.91 22.55 16.54
N LEU A 301 -8.65 21.57 16.01
CA LEU A 301 -9.47 20.62 16.77
C LEU A 301 -8.78 19.27 17.01
N GLN A 302 -7.64 19.06 16.37
CA GLN A 302 -6.86 17.82 16.48
C GLN A 302 -6.37 17.56 17.91
N GLY A 303 -6.65 16.36 18.41
CA GLY A 303 -6.37 15.93 19.78
C GLY A 303 -7.34 16.50 20.83
N VAL A 304 -8.33 17.30 20.41
CA VAL A 304 -9.42 17.78 21.25
C VAL A 304 -10.63 16.88 21.03
N CYS A 305 -11.30 17.01 19.89
CA CYS A 305 -12.48 16.23 19.53
C CYS A 305 -12.29 15.36 18.27
N ILE A 306 -11.15 15.44 17.61
CA ILE A 306 -10.76 14.55 16.48
C ILE A 306 -9.34 14.01 16.68
N PRO A 307 -8.93 12.92 16.03
CA PRO A 307 -7.54 12.45 16.04
C PRO A 307 -6.54 13.50 15.52
N LYS A 308 -5.30 13.39 15.97
CA LYS A 308 -4.19 14.14 15.38
C LYS A 308 -3.77 13.50 14.08
N LEU A 309 -3.58 14.31 13.05
CA LEU A 309 -2.94 13.91 11.82
C LEU A 309 -1.44 13.77 12.07
N VAL A 310 -0.94 12.54 12.11
CA VAL A 310 0.48 12.24 12.37
C VAL A 310 1.27 12.28 11.07
N ARG A 311 0.71 11.72 9.99
CA ARG A 311 1.27 11.84 8.63
C ARG A 311 0.14 12.01 7.62
N HIS A 312 0.33 12.98 6.72
CA HIS A 312 -0.61 13.32 5.64
C HIS A 312 -0.70 12.19 4.63
N ALA A 313 -1.89 11.96 4.08
CA ALA A 313 -2.05 11.08 2.94
C ALA A 313 -1.48 11.75 1.68
N PRO A 314 -1.03 10.95 0.70
CA PRO A 314 -0.84 9.50 0.76
C PRO A 314 0.49 9.13 1.44
N VAL A 315 0.45 8.36 2.52
CA VAL A 315 1.62 7.70 3.12
C VAL A 315 1.86 6.37 2.42
N VAL A 316 3.07 6.16 1.94
CA VAL A 316 3.46 4.89 1.33
C VAL A 316 3.71 3.86 2.43
N LEU A 317 2.87 2.83 2.52
CA LEU A 317 2.86 1.81 3.56
C LEU A 317 3.32 0.45 3.03
N TRP A 318 3.81 -0.40 3.93
CA TRP A 318 4.20 -1.78 3.62
C TRP A 318 5.10 -1.92 2.40
N GLU A 319 6.24 -1.23 2.43
CA GLU A 319 7.21 -1.22 1.33
C GLU A 319 6.63 -0.65 0.01
N GLY A 320 5.47 -0.01 0.08
CA GLY A 320 4.73 0.66 -0.99
C GLY A 320 3.73 -0.21 -1.72
N ILE A 321 3.24 -1.24 -1.03
CA ILE A 321 2.08 -2.01 -1.46
C ILE A 321 0.79 -1.20 -1.27
N LEU A 322 0.70 -0.41 -0.19
CA LEU A 322 -0.52 0.34 0.14
C LEU A 322 -0.22 1.83 0.28
N ASP A 323 -1.24 2.65 0.02
CA ASP A 323 -1.27 4.03 0.46
C ASP A 323 -2.07 4.14 1.76
N GLY A 324 -1.85 5.21 2.52
CA GLY A 324 -2.66 5.43 3.71
C GLY A 324 -2.53 6.79 4.36
N LEU A 325 -3.22 6.93 5.48
CA LEU A 325 -3.24 8.09 6.35
C LEU A 325 -2.89 7.62 7.75
N VAL A 326 -2.04 8.38 8.46
CA VAL A 326 -1.63 8.01 9.82
C VAL A 326 -2.20 9.02 10.81
N LEU A 327 -3.02 8.52 11.71
CA LEU A 327 -3.69 9.29 12.76
C LEU A 327 -3.21 8.84 14.14
N SER A 328 -3.33 9.69 15.15
CA SER A 328 -3.11 9.28 16.54
C SER A 328 -4.15 8.23 16.94
N PHE A 329 -3.73 7.17 17.60
CA PHE A 329 -4.65 6.17 18.12
C PHE A 329 -5.53 6.76 19.23
N ILE A 330 -6.84 6.51 19.15
CA ILE A 330 -7.81 6.92 20.17
C ILE A 330 -8.15 5.70 21.01
N LYS A 331 -7.82 5.77 22.31
CA LYS A 331 -8.13 4.72 23.26
C LYS A 331 -9.56 4.92 23.77
N GLY A 332 -10.49 4.09 23.31
CA GLY A 332 -11.88 4.16 23.71
C GLY A 332 -12.70 3.02 23.11
N GLN A 333 -14.03 3.13 23.22
CA GLN A 333 -14.98 2.22 22.57
C GLN A 333 -15.86 3.01 21.60
N THR A 334 -16.15 2.45 20.42
CA THR A 334 -17.13 3.05 19.52
C THR A 334 -18.51 3.03 20.17
N LEU A 335 -19.34 4.04 19.90
CA LEU A 335 -20.71 4.06 20.42
C LEU A 335 -21.52 2.87 19.90
N GLU A 336 -21.24 2.40 18.69
CA GLU A 336 -21.86 1.20 18.11
C GLU A 336 -21.60 -0.04 18.98
N LYS A 337 -20.39 -0.17 19.53
CA LYS A 337 -20.04 -1.30 20.41
C LYS A 337 -20.66 -1.16 21.80
N MET A 338 -20.87 0.06 22.27
CA MET A 338 -21.55 0.33 23.54
C MET A 338 -23.05 0.05 23.46
N GLY A 339 -23.65 0.24 22.28
CA GLY A 339 -25.09 0.13 22.06
C GLY A 339 -25.88 1.21 22.80
N LEU A 340 -27.21 1.20 22.62
CA LEU A 340 -28.11 2.22 23.15
C LEU A 340 -28.00 2.41 24.67
N ASP A 341 -27.98 1.31 25.44
CA ASP A 341 -27.88 1.37 26.89
C ASP A 341 -26.52 1.89 27.34
N GLY A 342 -25.45 1.54 26.62
CA GLY A 342 -24.11 2.03 26.90
C GLY A 342 -23.99 3.53 26.65
N ILE A 343 -24.54 4.03 25.53
CA ILE A 343 -24.57 5.48 25.22
C ILE A 343 -25.27 6.26 26.33
N ALA A 344 -26.35 5.72 26.90
CA ALA A 344 -27.10 6.37 27.97
C ALA A 344 -26.27 6.56 29.26
N THR A 345 -25.20 5.77 29.46
CA THR A 345 -24.29 5.91 30.61
C THR A 345 -23.29 7.06 30.45
N ILE A 346 -23.10 7.58 29.23
CA ILE A 346 -22.20 8.71 28.98
C ILE A 346 -22.77 9.97 29.65
N PRO A 347 -21.96 10.70 30.45
CA PRO A 347 -22.39 11.93 31.11
C PRO A 347 -23.04 12.91 30.13
N LEU A 348 -24.19 13.49 30.53
CA LEU A 348 -24.95 14.40 29.67
C LEU A 348 -24.10 15.58 29.17
N GLU A 349 -23.24 16.12 30.03
CA GLU A 349 -22.31 17.20 29.69
C GLU A 349 -21.36 16.81 28.55
N CYS A 350 -20.85 15.57 28.53
CA CYS A 350 -20.00 15.06 27.45
C CYS A 350 -20.77 14.91 26.13
N ARG A 351 -22.03 14.46 26.21
CA ARG A 351 -22.92 14.34 25.05
C ARG A 351 -23.27 15.71 24.47
N GLN A 352 -23.57 16.68 25.32
CA GLN A 352 -23.79 18.08 24.89
C GLN A 352 -22.52 18.70 24.32
N GLN A 353 -21.36 18.44 24.94
CA GLN A 353 -20.07 18.93 24.45
C GLN A 353 -19.74 18.38 23.06
N ALA A 354 -20.08 17.12 22.76
CA ALA A 354 -19.89 16.54 21.44
C ALA A 354 -20.68 17.30 20.36
N VAL A 355 -21.91 17.75 20.65
CA VAL A 355 -22.68 18.60 19.71
C VAL A 355 -22.00 19.95 19.51
N GLN A 356 -21.47 20.56 20.57
CA GLN A 356 -20.70 21.80 20.45
C GLN A 356 -19.41 21.60 19.66
N ASP A 357 -18.76 20.45 19.79
CA ASP A 357 -17.56 20.11 19.03
C ASP A 357 -17.87 19.88 17.56
N LEU A 358 -19.01 19.25 17.22
CA LEU A 358 -19.50 19.17 15.85
C LEU A 358 -19.77 20.56 15.25
N ARG A 359 -20.36 21.49 16.02
CA ARG A 359 -20.51 22.88 15.57
C ARG A 359 -19.19 23.59 15.32
N LYS A 360 -18.15 23.29 16.10
CA LYS A 360 -16.80 23.81 15.82
C LYS A 360 -16.26 23.23 14.51
N ILE A 361 -16.48 21.95 14.24
CA ILE A 361 -16.14 21.32 12.94
C ILE A 361 -16.87 22.06 11.81
N HIS A 362 -18.18 22.26 11.93
CA HIS A 362 -18.99 23.00 10.95
C HIS A 362 -18.52 24.45 10.75
N SER A 363 -18.14 25.14 11.83
CA SER A 363 -17.65 26.52 11.77
C SER A 363 -16.33 26.68 11.00
N LEU A 364 -15.58 25.59 10.83
CA LEU A 364 -14.38 25.53 10.00
C LEU A 364 -14.69 25.13 8.54
N GLY A 365 -15.98 25.09 8.16
CA GLY A 365 -16.42 24.79 6.80
C GLY A 365 -16.30 23.32 6.44
N VAL A 366 -16.35 22.41 7.42
CA VAL A 366 -16.27 20.96 7.19
C VAL A 366 -17.58 20.30 7.61
N LEU A 367 -18.21 19.58 6.68
CA LEU A 367 -19.28 18.61 6.93
C LEU A 367 -18.63 17.23 7.07
N HIS A 368 -18.94 16.45 8.10
CA HIS A 368 -18.33 15.13 8.28
C HIS A 368 -18.92 14.10 7.29
N GLY A 369 -20.22 14.15 7.02
CA GLY A 369 -20.87 13.43 5.91
C GLY A 369 -21.11 11.93 6.13
N ASP A 370 -20.75 11.40 7.30
CA ASP A 370 -21.01 10.00 7.70
C ASP A 370 -21.23 9.91 9.21
N MET A 371 -22.23 10.64 9.70
CA MET A 371 -22.55 10.69 11.13
C MET A 371 -23.20 9.38 11.58
N ALA A 372 -22.40 8.51 12.21
CA ALA A 372 -22.82 7.18 12.63
C ALA A 372 -22.14 6.76 13.94
N GLU A 373 -22.78 5.88 14.70
CA GLU A 373 -22.27 5.37 15.98
C GLU A 373 -20.88 4.71 15.88
N ARG A 374 -20.56 4.12 14.72
CA ARG A 374 -19.23 3.52 14.44
C ARG A 374 -18.10 4.56 14.31
N ASN A 375 -18.45 5.81 13.98
CA ASN A 375 -17.52 6.92 13.74
C ASN A 375 -17.37 7.84 14.97
N LEU A 376 -17.91 7.43 16.11
CA LEU A 376 -17.85 8.15 17.37
C LEU A 376 -17.22 7.25 18.43
N ILE A 377 -16.14 7.72 19.06
CA ILE A 377 -15.41 6.97 20.09
C ILE A 377 -15.58 7.65 21.44
N TRP A 378 -16.15 6.93 22.40
CA TRP A 378 -16.16 7.34 23.80
C TRP A 378 -14.81 7.06 24.45
N CYS A 379 -14.18 8.12 24.97
CA CYS A 379 -12.93 8.06 25.71
C CYS A 379 -13.23 8.37 27.18
N GLU A 380 -12.96 7.41 28.07
CA GLU A 380 -13.10 7.56 29.53
C GLU A 380 -11.72 7.74 30.19
N ASP A 381 -10.84 8.50 29.54
CA ASP A 381 -9.51 8.84 30.06
C ASP A 381 -9.58 10.07 31.00
N ASP A 382 -8.43 10.67 31.33
CA ASP A 382 -8.36 11.86 32.19
C ASP A 382 -9.16 13.06 31.65
N ARG A 383 -9.57 13.04 30.37
CA ARG A 383 -10.41 14.04 29.71
C ARG A 383 -11.57 13.35 29.00
N PRO A 384 -12.63 12.98 29.74
CA PRO A 384 -13.74 12.22 29.20
C PRO A 384 -14.42 13.00 28.08
N ARG A 385 -14.52 12.39 26.90
CA ARG A 385 -15.04 13.06 25.69
C ARG A 385 -15.41 12.06 24.61
N ILE A 386 -16.22 12.51 23.66
CA ILE A 386 -16.51 11.79 22.42
C ILE A 386 -15.58 12.35 21.34
N VAL A 387 -14.93 11.45 20.60
CA VAL A 387 -14.01 11.78 19.51
C VAL A 387 -14.62 11.34 18.19
N PHE A 388 -14.69 12.26 17.22
CA PHE A 388 -15.15 12.00 15.85
C PHE A 388 -14.01 11.42 15.01
N VAL A 389 -14.27 10.33 14.28
CA VAL A 389 -13.29 9.63 13.44
C VAL A 389 -13.88 9.30 12.07
N ASP A 390 -13.00 8.95 11.12
CA ASP A 390 -13.35 8.59 9.74
C ASP A 390 -14.00 9.73 8.93
N PHE A 391 -13.16 10.65 8.45
CA PHE A 391 -13.59 11.76 7.59
C PHE A 391 -13.57 11.38 6.09
N GLY A 392 -13.64 10.09 5.76
CA GLY A 392 -13.59 9.60 4.38
C GLY A 392 -14.69 10.12 3.45
N ARG A 393 -15.80 10.63 4.01
CA ARG A 393 -16.92 11.23 3.27
C ARG A 393 -17.09 12.72 3.55
N ALA A 394 -16.10 13.34 4.17
CA ALA A 394 -16.18 14.73 4.56
C ALA A 394 -16.19 15.65 3.34
N VAL A 395 -16.93 16.75 3.45
CA VAL A 395 -16.95 17.82 2.46
C VAL A 395 -16.33 19.05 3.10
N THR A 396 -15.21 19.50 2.54
CA THR A 396 -14.54 20.74 2.95
C THR A 396 -15.06 21.95 2.16
N SER A 397 -14.94 23.15 2.72
CA SER A 397 -15.42 24.41 2.12
C SER A 397 -16.95 24.46 1.96
N CYS A 398 -17.68 23.81 2.87
CA CYS A 398 -19.13 23.98 2.98
C CYS A 398 -19.48 25.41 3.40
N ASP A 399 -20.55 25.94 2.83
CA ASP A 399 -21.16 27.17 3.32
C ASP A 399 -21.74 26.91 4.72
N VAL A 400 -21.60 27.87 5.62
CA VAL A 400 -22.18 27.81 6.98
C VAL A 400 -23.71 27.76 6.95
N GLU A 401 -24.32 28.17 5.83
CA GLU A 401 -25.77 28.05 5.60
C GLU A 401 -26.19 26.71 4.97
N ASP A 402 -25.26 25.79 4.72
CA ASP A 402 -25.56 24.47 4.17
C ASP A 402 -26.50 23.69 5.12
N GLY A 403 -27.72 23.41 4.64
CA GLY A 403 -28.74 22.71 5.41
C GLY A 403 -28.31 21.32 5.90
N ARG A 404 -27.29 20.71 5.26
CA ARG A 404 -26.71 19.43 5.69
C ARG A 404 -26.01 19.51 7.04
N LEU A 405 -25.44 20.67 7.41
CA LEU A 405 -24.80 20.85 8.71
C LEU A 405 -25.82 20.70 9.85
N LYS A 406 -27.00 21.29 9.69
CA LYS A 406 -28.10 21.13 10.68
C LYS A 406 -28.64 19.70 10.73
N TYR A 407 -28.67 19.03 9.59
CA TYR A 407 -29.08 17.62 9.53
C TYR A 407 -28.09 16.73 10.30
N GLU A 408 -26.79 16.94 10.11
CA GLU A 408 -25.73 16.22 10.81
C GLU A 408 -25.77 16.45 12.34
N GLU A 409 -26.07 17.68 12.78
CA GLU A 409 -26.32 17.96 14.21
C GLU A 409 -27.55 17.21 14.75
N TYR A 410 -28.62 17.12 13.95
CA TYR A 410 -29.83 16.39 14.34
C TYR A 410 -29.57 14.88 14.45
N GLU A 411 -28.84 14.30 13.49
CA GLU A 411 -28.42 12.89 13.54
C GLU A 411 -27.57 12.62 14.77
N LEU A 412 -26.58 13.47 15.06
CA LEU A 412 -25.76 13.34 16.25
C LEU A 412 -26.61 13.42 17.54
N CYS A 413 -27.56 14.35 17.63
CA CYS A 413 -28.45 14.43 18.78
C CYS A 413 -29.27 13.15 18.98
N GLY A 414 -29.73 12.54 17.89
CA GLY A 414 -30.43 11.25 17.91
C GLY A 414 -29.56 10.13 18.45
N ILE A 415 -28.33 10.00 17.92
CA ILE A 415 -27.34 9.02 18.39
C ILE A 415 -27.05 9.21 19.88
N LEU A 416 -26.84 10.46 20.31
CA LEU A 416 -26.50 10.79 21.69
C LEU A 416 -27.70 10.85 22.63
N GLN A 417 -28.91 10.54 22.18
CA GLN A 417 -30.13 10.52 23.00
C GLN A 417 -30.35 11.84 23.77
N ILE A 418 -30.12 12.96 23.10
CA ILE A 418 -30.32 14.31 23.62
C ILE A 418 -31.38 15.02 22.78
N ARG A 419 -32.23 15.84 23.42
CA ARG A 419 -33.17 16.65 22.65
C ARG A 419 -32.39 17.79 22.03
N TYR A 420 -32.59 18.04 20.74
CA TYR A 420 -31.91 19.11 20.00
C TYR A 420 -32.02 20.48 20.70
N ARG A 421 -33.15 20.77 21.35
CA ARG A 421 -33.38 22.04 22.08
C ARG A 421 -32.52 22.20 23.34
N ASP A 422 -32.00 21.12 23.89
CA ASP A 422 -31.18 21.12 25.12
C ASP A 422 -29.68 21.35 24.81
N THR A 423 -29.37 21.71 23.56
CA THR A 423 -28.00 21.96 23.07
C THR A 423 -27.73 23.43 22.78
N ILE A 424 -28.70 24.33 23.04
CA ILE A 424 -28.61 25.78 22.78
C ILE A 424 -27.90 26.48 23.94
#